data_AF-A0A7K6CYJ8-F1
#
_entry.id   AF-A0A7K6CYJ8-F1
#
_cell.length_a   1.000
_cell.length_b   1.000
_cell.length_c   1.000
_cell.angle_alpha   90.00
_cell.angle_beta   90.00
_cell.angle_gamma   90.00
#
_symmetry.space_group_name_H-M   'P 1'
#
loop_
_entity.id
_entity.type
_entity.pdbx_description
1 polymer ?
#
loop_
_entity_poly.entity_id
_entity_poly.type
_entity_poly.pdbx_seq_one_letter_code
_entity_poly.pdbx_strand_id
1 'polypeptide(L)'
;GWVQQVRALPLARVLHRLGAGRARAGDPVNPRVGAELLVGTGQHLRAGEPWLRVHHDGTLGAEGRRELQDALCLGPEPAQDPPPLLAETILPSGPPPGHAGAAN
;
A
#
# COMPACT_ATOMS: atom_id res chain seq x y z
N GLY A 1 4.85 -20.06 3.94
CA GLY A 1 5.89 -19.08 3.61
C GLY A 1 5.62 -17.82 4.39
N TRP A 2 6.66 -17.10 4.79
CA TRP A 2 6.53 -15.87 5.56
C TRP A 2 6.38 -14.66 4.64
N VAL A 3 5.47 -13.74 4.97
CA VAL A 3 5.24 -12.52 4.19
C VAL A 3 6.41 -11.57 4.39
N GLN A 4 7.23 -11.40 3.37
CA GLN A 4 8.39 -10.50 3.41
C GLN A 4 7.99 -9.07 3.04
N GLN A 5 7.10 -8.94 2.06
CA GLN A 5 6.66 -7.66 1.54
C GLN A 5 5.40 -7.84 0.71
N VAL A 6 4.57 -6.80 0.66
CA VAL A 6 3.55 -6.64 -0.37
C VAL A 6 3.90 -5.43 -1.23
N ARG A 7 4.09 -5.62 -2.53
CA ARG A 7 4.48 -4.55 -3.46
C ARG A 7 3.28 -3.63 -3.73
N ALA A 8 3.37 -2.38 -3.26
CA ALA A 8 2.29 -1.41 -3.37
C ALA A 8 2.01 -0.97 -4.82
N LEU A 9 3.04 -0.81 -5.67
CA LEU A 9 2.86 -0.28 -7.03
C LEU A 9 2.03 -1.21 -7.93
N PRO A 10 2.29 -2.53 -8.03
CA PRO A 10 1.44 -3.44 -8.79
C PRO A 10 -0.02 -3.45 -8.29
N LEU A 11 -0.22 -3.46 -6.97
CA LEU A 11 -1.56 -3.34 -6.37
C LEU A 11 -2.27 -2.07 -6.85
N ALA A 12 -1.61 -0.92 -6.71
CA ALA A 12 -2.16 0.37 -7.10
C ALA A 12 -2.52 0.41 -8.59
N ARG A 13 -1.67 -0.15 -9.48
CA ARG A 13 -1.92 -0.20 -10.92
C ARG A 13 -3.15 -1.05 -11.27
N VAL A 14 -3.26 -2.24 -10.67
CA VAL A 14 -4.42 -3.12 -10.91
C VAL A 14 -5.71 -2.43 -10.42
N LEU A 15 -5.71 -1.89 -9.20
CA LEU A 15 -6.86 -1.19 -8.63
C LEU A 15 -7.23 0.06 -9.44
N HIS A 16 -6.23 0.78 -9.95
CA HIS A 16 -6.45 1.94 -10.81
C HIS A 16 -7.17 1.53 -12.10
N ARG A 17 -6.74 0.46 -12.78
CA ARG A 17 -7.43 -0.07 -13.97
C ARG A 17 -8.86 -0.55 -13.67
N LEU A 18 -9.12 -1.00 -12.44
CA LEU A 18 -10.46 -1.35 -11.97
C LEU A 18 -11.34 -0.14 -11.63
N GLY A 19 -10.77 1.07 -11.57
CA GLY A 19 -11.51 2.31 -11.32
C GLY A 19 -11.27 2.97 -9.96
N ALA A 20 -10.29 2.51 -9.17
CA ALA A 20 -9.94 3.13 -7.88
C ALA A 20 -9.18 4.47 -8.00
N GLY A 21 -8.89 4.91 -9.22
CA GLY A 21 -8.13 6.14 -9.46
C GLY A 21 -8.55 6.85 -10.75
N ARG A 22 -7.92 8.01 -10.99
CA ARG A 22 -8.22 8.89 -12.13
C ARG A 22 -7.08 8.84 -13.15
N ALA A 23 -7.39 8.55 -14.41
CA ALA A 23 -6.40 8.64 -15.48
C ALA A 23 -6.10 10.09 -15.86
N ARG A 24 -7.10 10.98 -15.77
CA ARG A 24 -6.98 12.43 -15.99
C ARG A 24 -7.65 13.21 -14.86
N ALA A 25 -7.25 14.48 -14.71
CA ALA A 25 -7.91 15.39 -13.78
C ALA A 25 -9.40 15.52 -14.14
N GLY A 26 -10.27 15.36 -13.14
CA GLY A 26 -11.73 15.43 -13.31
C GLY A 26 -12.41 14.09 -13.61
N ASP A 27 -11.67 13.03 -13.95
CA ASP A 27 -12.27 11.70 -14.17
C ASP A 27 -12.99 11.19 -12.90
N PRO A 28 -14.12 10.49 -13.02
CA PRO A 28 -14.78 9.87 -11.89
C PRO A 28 -13.91 8.75 -11.32
N VAL A 29 -13.99 8.54 -10.00
CA VAL A 29 -13.44 7.37 -9.31
C VAL A 29 -14.61 6.49 -8.90
N ASN A 30 -14.48 5.18 -9.04
CA ASN A 30 -15.46 4.24 -8.49
C ASN A 30 -15.15 4.02 -6.99
N PRO A 31 -15.96 4.53 -6.05
CA PRO A 31 -15.71 4.38 -4.62
C PRO A 31 -15.94 2.96 -4.10
N ARG A 32 -16.53 2.06 -4.92
CA ARG A 32 -16.75 0.65 -4.57
C ARG A 32 -15.50 -0.20 -4.81
N VAL A 33 -14.52 0.32 -5.54
CA VAL A 33 -13.31 -0.41 -5.90
C VAL A 33 -12.23 -0.17 -4.86
N GLY A 34 -11.65 -1.26 -4.36
CA GLY A 34 -10.57 -1.22 -3.38
C GLY A 34 -10.02 -2.61 -3.08
N ALA A 35 -9.05 -2.67 -2.17
CA ALA A 35 -8.56 -3.95 -1.66
C ALA A 35 -8.23 -3.86 -0.17
N GLU A 36 -8.33 -5.01 0.49
CA GLU A 36 -7.98 -5.22 1.89
C GLU A 36 -6.86 -6.25 1.94
N LEU A 37 -5.76 -5.88 2.60
CA LEU A 37 -4.69 -6.80 2.94
C LEU A 37 -5.13 -7.63 4.14
N LEU A 38 -5.19 -8.95 3.95
CA LEU A 38 -5.58 -9.91 4.99
C LEU A 38 -4.37 -10.40 5.80
N VAL A 39 -3.17 -9.96 5.42
CA VAL A 39 -1.91 -10.29 6.06
C VAL A 39 -1.04 -9.05 6.21
N GLY A 40 -0.18 -9.07 7.22
CA GLY A 40 0.92 -8.14 7.44
C GLY A 40 2.29 -8.78 7.17
N THR A 41 3.29 -7.93 6.95
CA THR A 41 4.70 -8.35 6.90
C THR A 41 5.08 -9.10 8.18
N GLY A 42 5.82 -10.20 8.05
CA GLY A 42 6.23 -11.07 9.16
C GLY A 42 5.20 -12.12 9.55
N GLN A 43 3.99 -12.14 8.95
CA GLN A 43 3.04 -13.23 9.19
C GLN A 43 3.33 -14.45 8.32
N HIS A 44 2.98 -15.64 8.80
CA HIS A 44 3.11 -16.88 8.05
C HIS A 44 1.82 -17.19 7.28
N LEU A 45 1.94 -17.47 5.98
CA LEU A 45 0.84 -17.83 5.08
C LEU A 45 1.00 -19.27 4.57
N ARG A 46 -0.09 -20.04 4.56
CA ARG A 46 -0.13 -21.39 3.97
C ARG A 46 -0.72 -21.38 2.56
N ALA A 47 -0.42 -22.43 1.80
CA ALA A 47 -1.01 -22.59 0.47
C ALA A 47 -2.55 -22.67 0.59
N GLY A 48 -3.26 -21.92 -0.25
CA GLY A 48 -4.72 -21.83 -0.24
C GLY A 48 -5.30 -20.78 0.71
N GLU A 49 -4.50 -20.20 1.62
CA GLU A 49 -4.96 -19.12 2.48
C GLU A 49 -5.06 -17.79 1.69
N PRO A 50 -6.15 -17.03 1.84
CA PRO A 50 -6.30 -15.74 1.18
C PRO A 50 -5.43 -14.67 1.87
N TRP A 51 -4.70 -13.88 1.09
CA TRP A 51 -3.86 -12.78 1.58
C TRP A 51 -4.35 -11.39 1.15
N LEU A 52 -5.23 -11.34 0.13
CA LEU A 52 -5.80 -10.12 -0.44
C LEU A 52 -7.28 -10.35 -0.74
N ARG A 53 -8.13 -9.41 -0.33
CA ARG A 53 -9.53 -9.31 -0.77
C ARG A 53 -9.66 -8.11 -1.69
N VAL A 54 -10.21 -8.29 -2.89
CA VAL A 54 -10.43 -7.21 -3.86
C VAL A 54 -11.93 -6.96 -3.99
N HIS A 55 -12.34 -5.70 -3.87
CA HIS A 55 -13.69 -5.22 -4.10
C HIS A 55 -13.72 -4.55 -5.45
N HIS A 56 -14.57 -5.01 -6.37
CA HIS A 56 -14.77 -4.38 -7.68
C HIS A 56 -16.10 -4.80 -8.29
N ASP A 57 -16.64 -3.96 -9.19
CA ASP A 57 -17.88 -4.25 -9.92
C ASP A 57 -17.64 -4.88 -11.30
N GLY A 58 -16.36 -4.99 -11.72
CA GLY A 58 -15.96 -5.50 -13.03
C GLY A 58 -15.42 -6.94 -13.00
N THR A 59 -14.58 -7.27 -13.99
CA THR A 59 -13.86 -8.56 -14.06
C THR A 59 -12.36 -8.36 -13.89
N LEU A 60 -11.77 -9.05 -12.92
CA LEU A 60 -10.31 -9.16 -12.80
C LEU A 60 -9.79 -10.21 -13.79
N GLY A 61 -9.25 -9.76 -14.93
CA GLY A 61 -8.64 -10.63 -15.94
C GLY A 61 -7.41 -11.40 -15.43
N ALA A 62 -6.97 -12.40 -16.20
CA ALA A 62 -5.85 -13.27 -15.83
C ALA A 62 -4.53 -12.50 -15.58
N GLU A 63 -4.25 -11.49 -16.41
CA GLU A 63 -3.06 -10.62 -16.25
C GLU A 63 -3.12 -9.84 -14.94
N GLY A 64 -4.25 -9.18 -14.65
CA GLY A 64 -4.42 -8.45 -13.38
C GLY A 64 -4.31 -9.37 -12.17
N ARG A 65 -4.86 -10.59 -12.25
CA ARG A 65 -4.70 -11.60 -11.20
C ARG A 65 -3.23 -11.98 -10.99
N ARG A 66 -2.47 -12.16 -12.07
CA ARG A 66 -1.04 -12.46 -12.00
C ARG A 66 -0.24 -11.30 -11.41
N GLU A 67 -0.50 -10.07 -11.82
CA GLU A 67 0.13 -8.87 -11.24
C GLU A 67 -0.12 -8.75 -9.74
N LEU A 68 -1.35 -9.06 -9.28
CA LEU A 68 -1.68 -9.10 -7.86
C LEU A 68 -0.92 -10.23 -7.15
N GLN A 69 -0.91 -11.44 -7.71
CA GLN A 69 -0.18 -12.58 -7.13
C GLN A 69 1.32 -12.29 -7.00
N ASP A 70 1.92 -11.72 -8.04
CA ASP A 70 3.32 -11.34 -8.05
C ASP A 70 3.61 -10.20 -7.05
N ALA A 71 2.60 -9.45 -6.60
CA ALA A 71 2.79 -8.41 -5.59
C ALA A 71 3.12 -8.96 -4.20
N LEU A 72 2.79 -10.23 -3.92
CA LEU A 72 3.10 -10.88 -2.65
C LEU A 72 4.50 -11.52 -2.70
N CYS A 73 5.40 -11.06 -1.83
CA CYS A 73 6.73 -11.66 -1.66
C CYS A 73 6.73 -12.59 -0.45
N LEU A 74 6.97 -13.89 -0.66
CA LEU A 74 7.09 -14.90 0.39
C LEU A 74 8.53 -15.39 0.55
N GLY A 75 8.95 -15.63 1.79
CA GLY A 75 10.25 -16.18 2.17
C GLY A 75 10.13 -17.48 2.99
N PRO A 76 11.25 -18.23 3.13
CA PRO A 76 11.28 -19.45 3.94
C PRO A 76 11.26 -19.17 5.45
N GLU A 77 11.72 -17.99 5.87
CA GLU A 77 11.83 -17.55 7.27
C GLU A 77 11.17 -16.18 7.45
N PRO A 78 10.77 -15.79 8.68
CA PRO A 78 10.24 -14.46 8.95
C PRO A 78 11.23 -13.37 8.52
N ALA A 79 10.72 -12.21 8.07
CA ALA A 79 11.55 -11.04 7.84
C ALA A 79 12.32 -10.68 9.12
N GLN A 80 13.65 -10.76 9.06
CA GLN A 80 14.52 -10.31 10.14
C GLN A 80 14.66 -8.81 10.05
N ASP A 81 14.24 -8.12 11.11
CA ASP A 81 14.37 -6.67 11.29
C ASP A 81 13.69 -5.82 10.18
N PRO A 82 12.33 -5.75 10.17
CA PRO A 82 11.63 -4.93 9.20
C PRO A 82 12.04 -3.46 9.36
N PRO A 83 12.25 -2.72 8.25
CA PRO A 83 12.64 -1.32 8.32
C PRO A 83 11.57 -0.51 9.08
N PRO A 84 11.97 0.51 9.85
CA PRO A 84 11.01 1.36 10.54
C PRO A 84 10.10 2.07 9.55
N LEU A 85 8.83 2.25 9.94
CA LEU A 85 7.84 2.98 9.11
C LEU A 85 8.20 4.47 8.96
N LEU A 86 8.93 5.02 9.94
CA LEU A 86 9.51 6.35 9.90
C LEU A 86 11.01 6.21 9.72
N ALA A 87 11.53 6.61 8.56
CA ALA A 87 12.97 6.59 8.30
C ALA A 87 13.67 7.78 8.98
N GLU A 88 13.16 8.99 8.77
CA GLU A 88 13.74 10.22 9.29
C GLU A 88 12.73 11.37 9.35
N THR A 89 13.05 12.41 10.13
CA THR A 89 12.30 13.67 10.19
C THR A 89 13.21 14.80 9.73
N ILE A 90 12.81 15.53 8.68
CA ILE A 90 13.55 16.68 8.16
C ILE A 90 13.07 17.94 8.89
N LEU A 91 13.96 18.61 9.62
CA LEU A 91 13.66 19.83 10.39
C LEU A 91 14.04 21.10 9.61
N PRO A 92 13.32 22.22 9.78
CA PRO A 92 13.70 23.50 9.20
C PRO A 92 15.04 23.97 9.77
N SER A 93 15.87 24.59 8.93
CA SER A 93 17.22 25.05 9.27
C SER A 93 17.28 26.44 9.94
N GLY A 94 16.17 26.93 10.52
CA GLY A 94 16.09 28.26 11.13
C GLY A 94 15.39 28.25 12.49
N PRO A 95 15.57 29.29 13.32
CA PRO A 95 14.85 29.41 14.58
C PRO A 95 13.34 29.46 14.31
N PRO A 96 12.51 28.87 15.18
CA PRO A 96 11.05 28.97 15.04
C PRO A 96 10.66 30.45 14.99
N PRO A 97 9.63 30.84 14.21
CA PRO A 97 9.18 32.22 14.17
C PRO A 97 8.89 32.70 15.59
N GLY A 98 9.73 33.63 16.06
CA GLY A 98 9.64 34.19 17.41
C GLY A 98 8.24 34.75 17.58
N HIS A 99 7.52 34.26 18.58
CA HIS A 99 6.29 34.89 19.01
C HIS A 99 6.71 36.24 19.57
N ALA A 100 6.47 37.31 18.80
CA ALA A 100 6.67 38.68 19.26
C ALA A 100 5.71 38.89 20.43
N GLY A 101 6.20 38.61 21.64
CA GLY A 101 5.56 39.00 22.87
C GLY A 101 5.38 40.50 22.84
N ALA A 102 4.13 40.93 22.94
CA ALA A 102 3.76 42.31 23.17
C ALA A 102 4.54 42.83 24.39
N ALA A 103 5.47 43.74 24.16
CA ALA A 103 5.98 44.60 25.22
C ALA A 103 4.90 45.66 25.49
N ASN A 104 4.42 45.66 26.72
CA ASN A 104 3.64 46.73 27.33
C ASN A 104 4.61 47.69 28.03
#